data_AF-A0A443JLD3-F1
#
_entry.id   AF-A0A443JLD3-F1
#
_cell.length_a   1.000
_cell.length_b   1.000
_cell.length_c   1.000
_cell.angle_alpha   90.00
_cell.angle_beta   90.00
_cell.angle_gamma   90.00
#
_symmetry.space_group_name_H-M   'P 1'
#
loop_
_entity.id
_entity.type
_entity.pdbx_description
1 polymer ?
#
loop_
_entity_poly.entity_id
_entity_poly.type
_entity_poly.pdbx_seq_one_letter_code
_entity_poly.pdbx_strand_id
1 'polypeptide(L)' 'MTFTPHGRHLIAGDWVGGEEFFENEPAFGPAHRFSMGTVELVERAAEAAEEAFWSYGYASRAERAAFLTAIA' A
#
# COMPACT_ATOMS: atom_id res chain seq x y z
N MET A 1 -5.74 17.86 -11.98
CA MET A 1 -6.26 17.46 -10.65
C MET A 1 -5.15 17.67 -9.64
N THR A 2 -5.43 18.33 -8.51
CA THR A 2 -4.49 18.46 -7.39
C THR A 2 -4.67 17.26 -6.46
N PHE A 3 -3.60 16.50 -6.26
CA PHE A 3 -3.57 15.38 -5.32
C PHE A 3 -2.99 15.83 -3.99
N THR A 4 -3.67 15.52 -2.89
CA THR A 4 -3.14 15.67 -1.54
C THR A 4 -3.02 14.27 -0.95
N PRO A 5 -1.80 13.79 -0.60
CA PRO A 5 -1.60 12.50 0.01
C PRO A 5 -2.33 12.38 1.36
N HIS A 6 -3.00 11.26 1.61
CA HIS A 6 -3.58 10.95 2.92
C HIS A 6 -2.53 10.42 3.92
N GLY A 7 -1.33 10.06 3.47
CA GLY A 7 -0.22 9.68 4.34
C GLY A 7 -0.36 8.32 5.03
N ARG A 8 -1.23 7.43 4.57
CA ARG A 8 -1.53 6.13 5.19
C ARG A 8 -0.89 4.98 4.42
N HIS A 9 -0.65 3.88 5.11
CA HIS A 9 -0.23 2.62 4.51
C HIS A 9 -1.39 1.98 3.75
N LEU A 10 -1.10 1.24 2.68
CA LEU A 10 -2.08 0.37 2.01
C LEU A 10 -1.76 -1.08 2.35
N ILE A 11 -2.60 -1.71 3.17
CA ILE A 11 -2.42 -3.09 3.63
C ILE A 11 -3.70 -3.87 3.35
N ALA A 12 -3.61 -4.92 2.53
CA ALA A 12 -4.74 -5.78 2.16
C ALA A 12 -5.98 -5.04 1.61
N GLY A 13 -5.78 -3.90 0.93
CA GLY A 13 -6.85 -3.06 0.38
C GLY A 13 -7.33 -1.95 1.33
N ASP A 14 -6.87 -1.94 2.58
CA ASP A 14 -7.23 -0.92 3.58
C ASP A 14 -6.19 0.20 3.67
N TRP A 15 -6.67 1.43 3.84
CA TRP A 15 -5.86 2.60 4.18
C TRP A 15 -5.64 2.70 5.70
N VAL A 16 -4.51 2.18 6.19
CA VAL A 16 -4.17 2.06 7.62
C VAL A 16 -3.26 3.20 8.06
N GLY A 17 -3.68 3.95 9.09
CA GLY A 17 -2.84 4.97 9.73
C GLY A 17 -1.96 4.41 10.85
N GLY A 18 -0.89 5.11 11.17
CA GLY A 18 -0.06 4.90 12.37
C GLY A 18 -0.15 6.08 13.34
N GLU A 19 0.45 5.92 14.52
CA GLU A 19 0.51 6.96 15.57
C GLU A 19 1.64 7.97 15.33
N GLU A 20 2.79 7.49 14.87
CA GLU A 20 3.95 8.32 14.54
C GLU A 20 3.97 8.69 13.06
N PHE A 21 4.54 9.86 12.74
CA PHE A 21 4.58 10.41 11.40
C PHE A 21 5.94 11.02 11.10
N PHE A 22 6.32 10.98 9.82
CA PHE A 22 7.42 11.76 9.27
C PHE A 22 6.92 12.66 8.14
N GLU A 23 7.69 13.70 7.85
CA GLU A 23 7.45 14.61 6.72
C GLU A 23 8.38 14.26 5.55
N ASN A 24 7.87 14.40 4.32
CA ASN A 24 8.72 14.29 3.14
C ASN A 24 9.51 15.59 2.89
N GLU A 25 10.51 15.52 2.01
CA GLU A 25 11.34 16.65 1.61
C GLU A 25 11.10 16.99 0.13
N PRO A 26 10.04 17.75 -0.21
CA PRO A 26 9.74 18.10 -1.59
C PRO A 26 10.72 19.17 -2.12
N ALA A 27 11.08 19.08 -3.41
CA ALA A 27 11.87 20.13 -4.08
C ALA A 27 11.11 21.47 -4.16
N PHE A 28 9.78 21.41 -4.31
CA PHE A 28 8.88 22.56 -4.34
C PHE A 28 7.52 22.20 -3.75
N GLY A 29 6.81 23.19 -3.23
CA GLY A 29 5.49 23.00 -2.64
C GLY A 29 5.54 22.55 -1.17
N PRO A 30 4.37 22.35 -0.55
CA PRO A 30 4.28 22.00 0.87
C PRO A 30 4.73 20.56 1.13
N ALA A 31 5.33 20.34 2.29
CA ALA A 31 5.56 18.99 2.81
C ALA A 31 4.24 18.32 3.21
N HIS A 32 4.23 16.99 3.16
CA HIS A 32 3.12 16.13 3.54
C HIS A 32 3.59 15.12 4.59
N ARG A 33 2.67 14.76 5.49
CA ARG A 33 2.92 13.81 6.58
C ARG A 33 2.54 12.40 6.15
N PHE A 34 3.39 11.43 6.48
CA PHE A 34 3.18 10.01 6.24
C PHE A 34 3.34 9.23 7.54
N SER A 35 2.49 8.24 7.78
CA SER A 35 2.58 7.36 8.93
C SER A 35 3.89 6.56 8.89
N MET A 36 4.57 6.46 10.03
CA MET A 36 5.73 5.59 10.16
C MET A 36 5.27 4.12 10.12
N GLY A 37 6.11 3.25 9.57
CA GLY A 37 5.89 1.80 9.60
C GLY A 37 6.30 1.23 10.96
N THR A 38 5.63 0.16 11.38
CA THR A 38 5.96 -0.60 12.60
C THR A 38 6.09 -2.09 12.27
N VAL A 39 6.66 -2.86 13.18
CA VAL A 39 6.80 -4.32 13.01
C VAL A 39 5.42 -4.99 12.90
N GLU A 40 4.44 -4.52 13.67
CA GLU A 40 3.08 -5.04 13.69
C GLU A 40 2.36 -4.78 12.36
N LEU A 41 2.60 -3.63 11.73
CA LEU A 41 2.07 -3.33 10.39
C LEU A 41 2.71 -4.22 9.32
N VAL A 42 4.00 -4.54 9.47
CA VAL A 42 4.70 -5.48 8.59
C VAL A 42 4.15 -6.89 8.75
N GLU A 43 3.99 -7.36 9.98
CA GLU A 43 3.41 -8.67 10.29
C GLU A 43 2.00 -8.81 9.71
N ARG A 44 1.13 -7.82 9.96
CA ARG A 44 -0.22 -7.77 9.38
C ARG A 44 -0.20 -7.84 7.84
N ALA A 45 0.73 -7.13 7.20
CA ALA A 45 0.84 -7.14 5.75
C ALA A 45 1.32 -8.51 5.22
N ALA A 46 2.27 -9.14 5.92
CA ALA A 46 2.78 -10.46 5.55
C ALA A 46 1.73 -11.55 5.72
N GLU A 47 0.99 -11.56 6.83
CA GLU A 47 -0.11 -12.51 7.06
C GLU A 47 -1.20 -12.40 5.99
N ALA A 48 -1.59 -11.17 5.64
CA ALA A 48 -2.59 -10.96 4.59
C ALA A 48 -2.07 -11.36 3.19
N ALA A 49 -0.77 -11.19 2.93
CA ALA A 49 -0.16 -11.63 1.69
C ALA A 49 -0.12 -13.17 1.58
N GLU A 50 0.16 -13.87 2.69
CA GLU A 50 0.10 -15.33 2.77
C GLU A 50 -1.33 -15.84 2.49
N GLU A 51 -2.34 -15.24 3.11
CA GLU A 51 -3.75 -15.59 2.83
C GLU A 51 -4.11 -15.32 1.36
N ALA A 52 -3.71 -14.17 0.81
CA ALA A 52 -3.96 -13.84 -0.59
C ALA A 52 -3.27 -14.80 -1.56
N PHE A 53 -2.13 -15.40 -1.18
CA PHE A 53 -1.38 -16.30 -2.04
C PHE A 53 -2.18 -17.56 -2.43
N TRP A 54 -3.02 -18.08 -1.55
CA TRP A 54 -3.86 -19.25 -1.84
C TRP A 54 -4.86 -19.01 -2.98
N SER A 55 -5.23 -17.75 -3.24
CA SER A 55 -6.04 -17.37 -4.41
C SER A 55 -5.16 -16.89 -5.57
N TYR A 56 -4.32 -15.88 -5.34
CA TYR A 56 -3.54 -15.22 -6.40
C TYR A 56 -2.44 -16.11 -6.98
N GLY A 57 -1.76 -16.89 -6.15
CA GLY A 57 -0.70 -17.82 -6.56
C GLY A 57 -1.21 -18.92 -7.49
N TYR A 58 -2.48 -19.27 -7.38
CA TYR A 58 -3.15 -20.28 -8.20
C TYR A 58 -3.98 -19.69 -9.36
N ALA A 59 -4.00 -18.36 -9.51
CA ALA A 59 -4.69 -17.71 -10.63
C ALA A 59 -4.11 -18.13 -11.98
N SER A 60 -4.94 -18.07 -13.02
CA SER A 60 -4.50 -18.32 -14.38
C SER A 60 -3.58 -17.22 -14.90
N ARG A 61 -2.80 -17.54 -15.93
CA ARG A 61 -1.99 -16.53 -16.65
C ARG A 61 -2.86 -15.43 -17.25
N ALA A 62 -4.08 -15.76 -17.69
CA ALA A 62 -5.01 -14.81 -18.28
C ALA A 62 -5.51 -13.80 -17.23
N GLU A 63 -5.89 -14.27 -16.04
CA GLU A 63 -6.30 -13.39 -14.94
C GLU A 63 -5.17 -12.47 -14.49
N ARG A 64 -3.94 -12.98 -14.36
CA ARG A 64 -2.78 -12.14 -14.03
C ARG A 64 -2.47 -11.11 -15.12
N ALA A 65 -2.62 -11.46 -16.41
CA ALA A 65 -2.43 -10.52 -17.50
C ALA A 65 -3.49 -9.41 -17.51
N ALA A 66 -4.75 -9.75 -17.26
CA ALA A 66 -5.83 -8.78 -17.10
C ALA A 66 -5.56 -7.85 -15.90
N PHE A 67 -5.09 -8.39 -14.77
CA PHE A 67 -4.73 -7.60 -13.60
C PHE A 67 -3.60 -6.60 -13.87
N LEU A 68 -2.53 -7.04 -14.56
CA LEU A 68 -1.44 -6.15 -14.99
C LEU A 68 -1.94 -5.03 -15.92
N THR A 69 -2.87 -5.35 -16.82
CA THR A 69 -3.46 -4.36 -17.74
C THR A 69 -4.31 -3.33 -16.99
N ALA A 70 -4.98 -3.73 -15.91
CA ALA A 70 -5.78 -2.82 -15.09
C ALA A 70 -4.93 -1.88 -14.23
N ILE A 71 -3.68 -2.24 -13.90
CA ILE A 71 -2.75 -1.42 -13.11
C ILE A 71 -2.02 -0.39 -13.98
N ALA A 72 -1.73 -0.72 -15.24
CA ALA A 72 -0.96 0.11 -16.18
C ALA A 72 -1.74 1.36 -16.64
#